data_AF-I4C9M0-F1
#
_entry.id   AF-I4C9M0-F1
#
_cell.length_a   1.000
_cell.length_b   1.000
_cell.length_c   1.000
_cell.angle_alpha   90.00
_cell.angle_beta   90.00
_cell.angle_gamma   90.00
#
_symmetry.space_group_name_H-M   'P 1'
#
loop_
_entity.id
_entity.type
_entity.pdbx_description
1 polymer ?
#
loop_
_entity_poly.entity_id
_entity_poly.type
_entity_poly.pdbx_seq_one_letter_code
_entity_poly.pdbx_strand_id
1 'polypeptide(L)' 'MSERLNCWQVLGCNNEQNCPAFPEHGRNCFAVTATLCRGETQGTYDEKIAKCRKGCKFFQDMMDGSV' A
#
# COMPACT_ATOMS: atom_id res chain seq x y z
N MET A 1 -7.38 -20.75 5.70
CA MET A 1 -7.86 -19.37 5.87
C MET A 1 -6.93 -18.49 5.05
N SER A 2 -7.34 -18.00 3.88
CA SER A 2 -6.48 -17.10 3.09
C SER A 2 -6.42 -15.75 3.79
N GLU A 3 -5.36 -15.52 4.56
CA GLU A 3 -5.12 -14.25 5.24
C GLU A 3 -4.93 -13.16 4.19
N ARG A 4 -5.95 -12.30 4.04
CA ARG A 4 -5.88 -11.14 3.16
C ARG A 4 -4.99 -10.09 3.82
N LEU A 5 -3.69 -10.17 3.59
CA LEU A 5 -2.73 -9.21 4.14
C LEU A 5 -2.95 -7.82 3.52
N ASN A 6 -2.89 -6.79 4.37
CA ASN A 6 -2.94 -5.40 3.96
C ASN A 6 -1.54 -4.83 3.76
N CYS A 7 -1.43 -3.72 3.02
CA CYS A 7 -0.14 -3.09 2.74
C CYS A 7 0.66 -2.76 4.01
N TRP A 8 0.02 -2.29 5.08
CA TRP A 8 0.70 -1.95 6.33
C TRP A 8 1.22 -3.16 7.10
N GLN A 9 0.60 -4.32 6.96
CA GLN A 9 1.07 -5.56 7.60
C GLN A 9 2.32 -6.08 6.88
N VAL A 10 2.33 -6.04 5.54
CA VAL A 10 3.48 -6.47 4.73
C VAL A 10 4.63 -5.47 4.79
N LEU A 11 4.32 -4.17 4.83
CA LEU A 11 5.34 -3.10 4.89
C LEU A 11 5.79 -2.77 6.32
N GLY A 12 5.13 -3.31 7.36
CA GLY A 12 5.45 -3.02 8.76
C GLY A 12 5.26 -1.54 9.13
N CYS A 13 4.14 -0.93 8.72
CA CYS A 13 3.85 0.45 9.11
C CYS A 13 3.54 0.52 10.62
N ASN A 14 4.00 1.60 11.28
CA ASN A 14 3.70 1.88 12.69
C ASN A 14 2.58 2.92 12.88
N ASN A 15 2.12 3.54 11.80
CA ASN A 15 1.12 4.61 11.83
C ASN A 15 0.11 4.47 10.68
N GLU A 16 -0.39 3.26 10.47
CA GLU A 16 -1.42 2.97 9.47
C GLU A 16 -2.75 3.66 9.75
N GLN A 17 -3.08 3.94 11.02
CA GLN A 17 -4.31 4.63 11.41
C GLN A 17 -4.43 6.04 10.83
N ASN A 18 -3.30 6.72 10.63
CA ASN A 18 -3.24 8.02 9.98
C ASN A 18 -3.21 7.93 8.45
N CYS A 19 -3.10 6.73 7.87
CA CYS A 19 -3.05 6.55 6.44
C CYS A 19 -4.47 6.51 5.85
N PRO A 20 -4.80 7.33 4.84
CA PRO A 20 -6.08 7.28 4.13
C PRO A 20 -6.50 5.92 3.57
N ALA A 21 -5.55 4.98 3.43
CA ALA A 21 -5.85 3.62 2.99
C ALA A 21 -6.38 2.70 4.10
N PHE A 22 -6.27 3.09 5.37
CA PHE A 22 -6.79 2.34 6.50
C PHE A 22 -8.27 2.68 6.74
N PRO A 23 -9.14 1.73 7.14
CA PRO A 23 -8.89 0.30 7.38
C PRO A 23 -9.22 -0.63 6.20
N GLU A 24 -9.97 -0.16 5.21
CA GLU A 24 -10.55 -1.05 4.17
C GLU A 24 -9.74 -1.08 2.88
N HIS A 25 -8.89 -0.08 2.64
CA HIS A 25 -8.16 0.07 1.38
C HIS A 25 -6.70 -0.41 1.43
N GLY A 26 -6.39 -1.34 2.35
CA GLY A 26 -5.05 -1.90 2.45
C GLY A 26 -4.60 -2.69 1.23
N ARG A 27 -5.54 -3.31 0.52
CA ARG A 27 -5.28 -4.08 -0.71
C ARG A 27 -5.20 -3.23 -1.96
N ASN A 28 -6.09 -2.28 -2.12
CA ASN A 28 -6.07 -1.33 -3.23
C ASN A 28 -5.37 -0.02 -2.83
N CYS A 29 -4.37 -0.09 -1.93
CA CYS A 29 -3.74 1.11 -1.40
C CYS A 29 -3.22 1.98 -2.54
N PHE A 30 -2.67 1.40 -3.61
CA PHE A 30 -2.18 2.10 -4.81
C PHE A 30 -3.24 3.00 -5.50
N ALA A 31 -4.54 2.74 -5.32
CA ALA A 31 -5.62 3.56 -5.86
C ALA A 31 -5.98 4.75 -4.94
N VAL A 32 -5.57 4.72 -3.68
CA VAL A 32 -5.81 5.79 -2.71
C VAL A 32 -4.72 6.86 -2.81
N THR A 33 -5.10 8.11 -3.00
CA THR A 33 -4.18 9.26 -2.99
C THR A 33 -3.84 9.70 -1.57
N ALA A 34 -2.78 10.48 -1.40
CA ALA A 34 -2.36 11.02 -0.09
C ALA A 34 -2.00 9.96 0.98
N THR A 35 -1.71 8.71 0.58
CA THR A 35 -1.29 7.68 1.55
C THR A 35 0.09 7.95 2.11
N LEU A 36 0.30 7.59 3.37
CA LEU A 36 1.55 7.74 4.10
C LEU A 36 2.48 6.54 3.90
N CYS A 37 2.92 6.29 2.68
CA CYS A 37 3.87 5.21 2.41
C CYS A 37 5.29 5.67 2.79
N ARG A 38 5.98 4.90 3.64
CA ARG A 38 7.38 5.18 4.08
C ARG A 38 7.56 6.55 4.76
N GLY A 39 6.51 7.08 5.38
CA GLY A 39 6.54 8.40 6.00
C GLY A 39 6.38 9.57 5.03
N GLU A 40 6.19 9.29 3.73
CA GLU A 40 5.93 10.30 2.71
C GLU A 40 4.48 10.23 2.23
N THR A 41 3.83 11.39 2.14
CA THR A 41 2.54 11.53 1.48
C THR A 41 2.70 11.27 -0.01
N GLN A 42 2.14 10.17 -0.49
CA GLN A 42 2.09 9.88 -1.92
C GLN A 42 1.11 10.85 -2.58
N GLY A 43 1.54 11.51 -3.65
CA GLY A 43 0.75 12.51 -4.37
C GLY A 43 -0.42 11.90 -5.16
N THR A 44 -0.40 12.14 -6.47
CA THR A 44 -1.46 11.67 -7.37
C THR A 44 -1.39 10.16 -7.64
N TYR A 45 -2.47 9.60 -8.17
CA TYR A 45 -2.55 8.19 -8.55
C TYR A 45 -1.41 7.77 -9.50
N ASP A 46 -1.16 8.55 -10.55
CA ASP A 46 -0.14 8.24 -11.57
C ASP A 46 1.28 8.19 -11.00
N GLU A 47 1.63 9.16 -10.15
CA GLU A 47 2.93 9.17 -9.48
C GLU A 47 3.07 7.99 -8.53
N LYS A 48 1.97 7.68 -7.82
CA LYS A 48 1.94 6.61 -6.84
C LYS A 48 2.05 5.25 -7.50
N ILE A 49 1.29 4.96 -8.56
CA ILE A 49 1.35 3.66 -9.24
C ILE A 49 2.73 3.44 -9.86
N ALA A 50 3.36 4.50 -10.39
CA ALA A 50 4.74 4.43 -10.88
C ALA A 50 5.72 4.09 -9.75
N LYS A 51 5.59 4.71 -8.57
CA LYS A 51 6.40 4.38 -7.39
C LYS A 51 6.13 2.97 -6.87
N CYS A 52 4.87 2.54 -6.85
CA CYS A 52 4.49 1.20 -6.40
C CYS A 52 5.07 0.10 -7.30
N ARG A 53 5.00 0.26 -8.63
CA ARG A 53 5.62 -0.65 -9.59
C ARG A 53 7.13 -0.73 -9.43
N LYS A 54 7.79 0.40 -9.17
CA LYS A 54 9.26 0.46 -9.05
C LYS A 54 9.80 -0.10 -7.75
N GLY A 55 9.04 -0.04 -6.65
CA GLY A 55 9.64 -0.38 -5.35
C GLY A 55 8.69 -0.70 -4.20
N CYS A 56 7.40 -0.88 -4.42
CA CYS A 56 6.51 -1.33 -3.34
C CYS A 56 6.46 -2.86 -3.31
N LYS A 57 7.03 -3.45 -2.25
CA LYS A 57 7.04 -4.91 -2.04
C LYS A 57 5.62 -5.49 -2.02
N PHE A 58 4.70 -4.88 -1.26
CA PHE A 58 3.31 -5.33 -1.21
C PHE A 58 2.63 -5.37 -2.59
N PHE A 59 2.89 -4.37 -3.44
CA PHE A 59 2.33 -4.33 -4.79
C PHE A 59 2.90 -5.45 -5.66
N GLN A 60 4.20 -5.72 -5.54
CA GLN A 60 4.86 -6.81 -6.26
C GLN A 60 4.36 -8.18 -5.78
N ASP A 61 4.27 -8.39 -4.46
CA ASP A 61 3.76 -9.63 -3.86
C ASP A 61 2.31 -9.87 -4.29
N MET A 62 1.47 -8.82 -4.36
CA MET A 62 0.09 -8.91 -4.85
C MET A 62 0.03 -9.29 -6.33
N MET A 63 0.94 -8.76 -7.16
CA MET A 63 1.00 -9.07 -8.60
C MET A 63 1.57 -10.47 -8.87
N ASP A 64 2.45 -10.97 -7.99
CA ASP A 64 3.04 -12.30 -8.04
C ASP A 64 2.11 -13.39 -7.49
N GLY A 65 1.04 -13.01 -6.78
CA GLY A 65 0.08 -13.93 -6.17
C GLY A 65 0.53 -14.51 -4.82
N SER A 66 1.56 -13.90 -4.22
CA SER A 66 2.09 -14.26 -2.91
C SER A 66 1.21 -13.75 -1.74
N VAL A 67 0.32 -12.77 -1.95
CA VAL A 67 -0.58 -12.15 -0.92
C VAL A 67 -1.98 -11.80 -1.41
#